data_AF-A0A944GM24-F1
#
_entry.id   AF-A0A944GM24-F1
#
_cell.length_a   1.000
_cell.length_b   1.000
_cell.length_c   1.000
_cell.angle_alpha   90.00
_cell.angle_beta   90.00
_cell.angle_gamma   90.00
#
_symmetry.space_group_name_H-M   'P 1'
#
loop_
_entity.id
_entity.type
_entity.pdbx_description
1 polymer ?
#
loop_
_entity_poly.entity_id
_entity_poly.type
_entity_poly.pdbx_seq_one_letter_code
_entity_poly.pdbx_strand_id
1 'polypeptide(L)'
;ESMNEEFDGTYGNPSVTAYNNINDYNQIFVDTVRAAGGKNADRYLLVPGWNTDINFTTGEVGYELEAKFVIPNDSKGRIMISVHYYSPWEFCGSEEQKTDVIFRWGDTLEGQVKPRQNESLVDKQFDKLYNAYISKGYGVVIGEYGSIDKTFKDARNTTYRAYFAEYVNYAAHKRNIVTVYWDNGWNGKYGFGLFDRKNCTVTQPEIISAIIRGAKATKAPTVPTE
;
A
#
# COMPACT_ATOMS: atom_id res chain seq x y z
N GLU A 1 -12.04 6.20 -7.38
CA GLU A 1 -10.91 5.50 -8.01
C GLU A 1 -11.41 4.85 -9.29
N SER A 2 -10.61 4.80 -10.35
CA SER A 2 -11.03 4.21 -11.63
C SER A 2 -11.18 2.69 -11.57
N MET A 3 -10.18 2.00 -10.99
CA MET A 3 -10.04 0.55 -11.02
C MET A 3 -9.27 0.07 -9.76
N ASN A 4 -9.27 -1.24 -9.49
CA ASN A 4 -8.54 -1.84 -8.37
C ASN A 4 -7.61 -2.95 -8.89
N GLU A 5 -6.31 -2.87 -8.61
CA GLU A 5 -5.31 -3.93 -8.88
C GLU A 5 -5.44 -4.62 -10.26
N GLU A 6 -5.60 -3.85 -11.33
CA GLU A 6 -5.75 -4.42 -12.68
C GLU A 6 -4.40 -4.89 -13.24
N PHE A 7 -4.35 -6.13 -13.72
CA PHE A 7 -3.21 -6.78 -14.36
C PHE A 7 -3.67 -8.02 -15.14
N ASP A 8 -2.76 -8.72 -15.80
CA ASP A 8 -3.08 -9.90 -16.63
C ASP A 8 -3.15 -11.23 -15.85
N GLY A 9 -3.18 -11.18 -14.51
CA GLY A 9 -3.16 -12.37 -13.66
C GLY A 9 -1.78 -13.01 -13.52
N THR A 10 -0.75 -12.47 -14.17
CA THR A 10 0.64 -12.92 -14.00
C THR A 10 1.43 -11.91 -13.16
N TYR A 11 2.16 -12.40 -12.15
CA TYR A 11 3.02 -11.55 -11.30
C TYR A 11 4.37 -11.23 -11.97
N GLY A 12 4.43 -11.32 -13.30
CA GLY A 12 5.60 -11.02 -14.11
C GLY A 12 5.64 -9.56 -14.56
N ASN A 13 6.40 -9.31 -15.63
CA ASN A 13 6.46 -7.98 -16.24
C ASN A 13 5.10 -7.61 -16.87
N PRO A 14 4.71 -6.32 -16.86
CA PRO A 14 3.48 -5.87 -17.49
C PRO A 14 3.40 -6.24 -18.97
N SER A 15 2.27 -6.81 -19.38
CA SER A 15 1.93 -6.93 -20.80
C SER A 15 1.70 -5.53 -21.39
N VAL A 16 2.41 -5.21 -22.48
CA VAL A 16 2.33 -3.90 -23.16
C VAL A 16 0.90 -3.53 -23.50
N THR A 17 0.17 -4.45 -24.16
CA THR A 17 -1.21 -4.23 -24.57
C THR A 17 -2.12 -4.01 -23.37
N ALA A 18 -2.01 -4.85 -22.34
CA ALA A 18 -2.88 -4.74 -21.17
C ALA A 18 -2.58 -3.47 -20.37
N TYR A 19 -1.32 -3.05 -20.25
CA TYR A 19 -0.98 -1.83 -19.52
C TYR A 19 -1.46 -0.57 -20.28
N ASN A 20 -1.35 -0.56 -21.62
CA ASN A 20 -1.93 0.51 -22.42
C ASN A 20 -3.46 0.56 -22.27
N ASN A 21 -4.15 -0.59 -22.18
CA ASN A 21 -5.59 -0.60 -21.89
C ASN A 21 -5.91 0.02 -20.52
N ILE A 22 -5.11 -0.21 -19.48
CA ILE A 22 -5.27 0.46 -18.17
C ILE A 22 -5.13 1.98 -18.30
N ASN A 23 -4.16 2.46 -19.09
CA ASN A 23 -4.01 3.89 -19.36
C ASN A 23 -5.25 4.46 -20.08
N ASP A 24 -5.78 3.75 -21.09
CA ASP A 24 -6.99 4.15 -21.80
C ASP A 24 -8.22 4.17 -20.87
N TYR A 25 -8.37 3.15 -20.00
CA TYR A 25 -9.45 3.10 -19.01
C TYR A 25 -9.37 4.24 -18.01
N ASN A 26 -8.17 4.62 -17.57
CA ASN A 26 -7.96 5.79 -16.72
C ASN A 26 -8.40 7.09 -17.41
N GLN A 27 -8.08 7.28 -18.70
CA GLN A 27 -8.53 8.45 -19.45
C GLN A 27 -10.06 8.48 -19.62
N ILE A 28 -10.66 7.35 -20.02
CA ILE A 28 -12.11 7.20 -20.18
C ILE A 28 -12.84 7.53 -18.87
N PHE A 29 -12.32 7.04 -17.74
CA PHE A 29 -12.85 7.34 -16.42
C PHE A 29 -12.83 8.85 -16.11
N VAL A 30 -11.70 9.52 -16.34
CA VAL A 30 -11.58 10.97 -16.11
C VAL A 30 -12.56 11.73 -16.98
N ASP A 31 -12.56 11.47 -18.30
CA ASP A 31 -13.43 12.17 -19.24
C ASP A 31 -14.90 12.00 -18.89
N THR A 32 -15.31 10.77 -18.55
CA THR A 32 -16.69 10.46 -18.17
C THR A 32 -17.11 11.21 -16.91
N VAL A 33 -16.27 11.22 -15.87
CA VAL A 33 -16.58 11.91 -14.62
C VAL A 33 -16.60 13.43 -14.82
N ARG A 34 -15.68 13.99 -15.62
CA ARG A 34 -15.66 15.42 -15.91
C ARG A 34 -16.86 15.87 -16.75
N ALA A 35 -17.26 15.09 -17.74
CA ALA A 35 -18.42 15.36 -18.60
C ALA A 35 -19.74 15.40 -17.81
N ALA A 36 -19.84 14.64 -16.71
CA ALA A 36 -21.02 14.67 -15.84
C ALA A 36 -21.24 16.02 -15.13
N GLY A 37 -20.26 16.92 -15.11
CA GLY A 37 -20.40 18.28 -14.59
C GLY A 37 -20.71 18.37 -13.10
N GLY A 38 -21.24 19.53 -12.67
CA GLY A 38 -21.55 19.81 -11.26
C GLY A 38 -20.33 19.60 -10.34
N LYS A 39 -20.54 18.92 -9.20
CA LYS A 39 -19.45 18.63 -8.24
C LYS A 39 -18.38 17.68 -8.81
N ASN A 40 -18.65 16.98 -9.91
CA ASN A 40 -17.67 16.08 -10.53
C ASN A 40 -16.61 16.84 -11.34
N ALA A 41 -16.90 18.08 -11.75
CA ALA A 41 -15.96 18.93 -12.45
C ALA A 41 -14.73 19.26 -11.58
N ASP A 42 -14.86 19.34 -10.25
CA ASP A 42 -13.75 19.71 -9.36
C ASP A 42 -13.38 18.60 -8.35
N ARG A 43 -13.90 17.38 -8.57
CA ARG A 43 -13.63 16.21 -7.73
C ARG A 43 -12.20 15.71 -7.96
N TYR A 44 -11.47 15.42 -6.89
CA TYR A 44 -10.22 14.65 -7.01
C TYR A 44 -10.52 13.22 -7.46
N LEU A 45 -9.81 12.77 -8.49
CA LEU A 45 -9.93 11.44 -9.06
C LEU A 45 -8.65 10.65 -8.76
N LEU A 46 -8.82 9.40 -8.36
CA LEU A 46 -7.74 8.49 -8.01
C LEU A 46 -7.57 7.47 -9.13
N VAL A 47 -6.35 7.29 -9.62
CA VAL A 47 -6.05 6.40 -10.76
C VAL A 47 -4.84 5.49 -10.44
N PRO A 48 -4.93 4.18 -10.68
CA PRO A 48 -3.85 3.24 -10.45
C PRO A 48 -3.00 3.00 -11.72
N GLY A 49 -1.77 2.52 -11.51
CA GLY A 49 -0.96 1.85 -12.52
C GLY A 49 -1.16 0.32 -12.50
N TRP A 50 -0.25 -0.40 -13.16
CA TRP A 50 -0.31 -1.87 -13.26
C TRP A 50 -0.26 -2.55 -11.88
N ASN A 51 -1.28 -3.36 -11.58
CA ASN A 51 -1.44 -4.09 -10.32
C ASN A 51 -1.31 -3.23 -9.06
N THR A 52 -1.50 -1.90 -9.16
CA THR A 52 -1.15 -0.93 -8.09
C THR A 52 0.29 -1.08 -7.56
N ASP A 53 1.19 -1.70 -8.33
CA ASP A 53 2.58 -1.92 -7.95
C ASP A 53 3.38 -0.63 -8.05
N ILE A 54 4.15 -0.30 -7.00
CA ILE A 54 4.91 0.94 -6.93
C ILE A 54 5.97 1.01 -8.04
N ASN A 55 6.69 -0.09 -8.33
CA ASN A 55 7.77 -0.06 -9.32
C ASN A 55 7.21 0.10 -10.74
N PHE A 56 6.15 -0.63 -11.09
CA PHE A 56 5.54 -0.52 -12.41
C PHE A 56 4.76 0.78 -12.61
N THR A 57 4.18 1.33 -11.54
CA THR A 57 3.51 2.64 -11.58
C THR A 57 4.55 3.73 -11.79
N THR A 58 5.59 3.79 -10.94
CA THR A 58 6.66 4.82 -11.03
C THR A 58 7.57 4.67 -12.24
N GLY A 59 7.60 3.47 -12.85
CA GLY A 59 8.54 3.12 -13.90
C GLY A 59 9.96 2.85 -13.38
N GLU A 60 10.20 2.91 -12.07
CA GLU A 60 11.50 2.65 -11.46
C GLU A 60 11.73 1.15 -11.26
N VAL A 61 11.92 0.46 -12.38
CA VAL A 61 12.40 -0.92 -12.45
C VAL A 61 13.84 -0.93 -12.98
N GLY A 62 14.62 -1.98 -12.67
CA GLY A 62 16.05 -2.05 -13.03
C GLY A 62 16.34 -2.30 -14.53
N TYR A 63 15.36 -2.07 -15.40
CA TYR A 63 15.38 -2.31 -16.84
C TYR A 63 14.37 -1.37 -17.52
N GLU A 64 14.33 -1.31 -18.86
CA GLU A 64 13.36 -0.48 -19.56
C GLU A 64 12.01 -1.19 -19.68
N LEU A 65 10.92 -0.53 -19.25
CA LEU A 65 9.56 -1.01 -19.48
C LEU A 65 9.08 -0.61 -20.87
N GLU A 66 8.52 -1.57 -21.60
CA GLU A 66 7.92 -1.33 -22.92
C GLU A 66 6.60 -0.55 -22.84
N ALA A 67 5.85 -0.66 -21.73
CA ALA A 67 4.69 0.17 -21.42
C ALA A 67 4.80 0.72 -19.99
N LYS A 68 4.40 1.98 -19.82
CA LYS A 68 4.53 2.72 -18.56
C LYS A 68 3.19 3.35 -18.19
N PHE A 69 3.01 3.61 -16.90
CA PHE A 69 1.85 4.37 -16.43
C PHE A 69 1.84 5.78 -17.04
N VAL A 70 0.68 6.19 -17.53
CA VAL A 70 0.43 7.55 -18.03
C VAL A 70 -0.64 8.19 -17.16
N ILE A 71 -0.31 9.33 -16.56
CA ILE A 71 -1.29 10.14 -15.85
C ILE A 71 -2.29 10.68 -16.89
N PRO A 72 -3.60 10.42 -16.73
CA PRO A 72 -4.59 10.87 -17.69
C PRO A 72 -4.62 12.40 -17.76
N ASN A 73 -4.89 12.92 -18.94
CA ASN A 73 -5.07 14.35 -19.13
C ASN A 73 -6.35 14.80 -18.41
N ASP A 74 -6.18 15.70 -17.44
CA ASP A 74 -7.27 16.31 -16.69
C ASP A 74 -7.13 17.82 -16.71
N SER A 75 -8.03 18.49 -17.42
CA SER A 75 -8.08 19.97 -17.47
C SER A 75 -8.18 20.64 -16.09
N LYS A 76 -8.54 19.87 -15.06
CA LYS A 76 -8.71 20.36 -13.69
C LYS A 76 -7.46 20.17 -12.83
N GLY A 77 -6.51 19.35 -13.27
CA GLY A 77 -5.30 19.02 -12.51
C GLY A 77 -5.61 18.39 -11.15
N ARG A 78 -6.71 17.63 -11.03
CA ARG A 78 -7.16 17.03 -9.76
C ARG A 78 -7.09 15.51 -9.83
N ILE A 79 -5.91 15.01 -10.21
CA ILE A 79 -5.58 13.59 -10.24
C ILE A 79 -4.67 13.26 -9.05
N MET A 80 -4.94 12.13 -8.41
CA MET A 80 -4.08 11.48 -7.42
C MET A 80 -3.74 10.07 -7.90
N ILE A 81 -2.59 9.55 -7.48
CA ILE A 81 -2.09 8.24 -7.88
C ILE A 81 -2.41 7.20 -6.81
N SER A 82 -2.94 6.06 -7.22
CA SER A 82 -3.22 4.92 -6.36
C SER A 82 -2.17 3.84 -6.49
N VAL A 83 -1.68 3.35 -5.36
CA VAL A 83 -0.78 2.19 -5.25
C VAL A 83 -1.14 1.38 -3.99
N HIS A 84 -0.77 0.11 -3.91
CA HIS A 84 -0.93 -0.70 -2.71
C HIS A 84 0.43 -1.12 -2.13
N TYR A 85 0.47 -1.51 -0.86
CA TYR A 85 1.71 -1.92 -0.19
C TYR A 85 1.52 -3.09 0.78
N TYR A 86 1.96 -4.28 0.36
CA TYR A 86 1.94 -5.51 1.16
C TYR A 86 3.33 -6.18 1.25
N SER A 87 4.41 -5.39 1.29
CA SER A 87 5.77 -5.93 1.35
C SER A 87 6.31 -6.01 2.79
N PRO A 88 6.98 -7.12 3.16
CA PRO A 88 7.14 -8.35 2.38
C PRO A 88 5.85 -9.19 2.44
N TRP A 89 5.48 -9.82 1.32
CA TRP A 89 4.23 -10.59 1.21
C TRP A 89 4.16 -11.74 2.22
N GLU A 90 5.30 -12.35 2.55
CA GLU A 90 5.38 -13.42 3.53
C GLU A 90 4.95 -12.98 4.93
N PHE A 91 5.20 -11.72 5.31
CA PHE A 91 4.67 -11.14 6.54
C PHE A 91 3.22 -10.67 6.35
N CYS A 92 2.95 -9.97 5.25
CA CYS A 92 1.71 -9.22 5.09
C CYS A 92 0.49 -10.07 4.69
N GLY A 93 0.66 -11.08 3.84
CA GLY A 93 -0.47 -11.80 3.21
C GLY A 93 -0.29 -13.30 3.01
N SER A 94 0.90 -13.87 3.21
CA SER A 94 1.10 -15.31 3.03
C SER A 94 0.42 -16.15 4.13
N GLU A 95 -0.57 -16.94 3.72
CA GLU A 95 -1.28 -17.91 4.57
C GLU A 95 -0.61 -19.30 4.59
N GLU A 96 0.46 -19.49 3.81
CA GLU A 96 1.08 -20.80 3.61
C GLU A 96 1.70 -21.38 4.89
N GLN A 97 1.54 -22.70 5.06
CA GLN A 97 2.06 -23.46 6.20
C GLN A 97 3.43 -24.06 5.92
N LYS A 98 4.37 -23.23 5.46
CA LYS A 98 5.78 -23.66 5.30
C LYS A 98 6.46 -23.70 6.67
N THR A 99 7.60 -24.39 6.75
CA THR A 99 8.44 -24.46 7.96
C THR A 99 8.92 -23.08 8.43
N ASP A 100 8.99 -22.12 7.51
CA ASP A 100 9.55 -20.77 7.71
C ASP A 100 8.48 -19.67 7.64
N VAL A 101 7.42 -19.79 8.44
CA VAL A 101 6.38 -18.74 8.51
C VAL A 101 6.99 -17.45 9.03
N ILE A 102 6.92 -16.38 8.23
CA ILE A 102 7.34 -15.04 8.61
C ILE A 102 6.24 -14.38 9.43
N PHE A 103 6.50 -14.21 10.73
CA PHE A 103 5.59 -13.57 11.68
C PHE A 103 6.23 -12.40 12.44
N ARG A 104 7.50 -12.09 12.16
CA ARG A 104 8.22 -10.92 12.67
C ARG A 104 8.48 -9.93 11.53
N TRP A 105 8.60 -8.64 11.87
CA TRP A 105 8.88 -7.56 10.93
C TRP A 105 9.82 -6.55 11.60
N GLY A 106 10.95 -6.27 10.96
CA GLY A 106 11.99 -5.36 11.44
C GLY A 106 13.39 -5.77 10.94
N ASP A 107 14.13 -4.84 10.35
CA ASP A 107 15.39 -5.09 9.64
C ASP A 107 16.54 -5.56 10.55
N THR A 108 16.49 -5.19 11.83
CA THR A 108 17.48 -5.62 12.83
C THR A 108 17.06 -6.88 13.59
N LEU A 109 15.91 -7.46 13.28
CA LEU A 109 15.46 -8.71 13.89
C LEU A 109 16.11 -9.91 13.19
N GLU A 110 16.20 -11.01 13.92
CA GLU A 110 16.66 -12.29 13.39
C GLU A 110 15.52 -13.35 13.45
N GLY A 111 15.71 -14.47 12.75
CA GLY A 111 14.75 -15.57 12.71
C GLY A 111 13.62 -15.38 11.69
N GLN A 112 12.36 -15.41 12.13
CA GLN A 112 11.16 -15.43 11.28
C GLN A 112 10.79 -14.04 10.72
N VAL A 113 11.76 -13.39 10.07
CA VAL A 113 11.71 -12.09 9.43
C VAL A 113 12.37 -12.15 8.05
N LYS A 114 11.97 -11.29 7.11
CA LYS A 114 12.62 -11.20 5.79
C LYS A 114 13.78 -10.19 5.86
N PRO A 115 15.03 -10.60 5.63
CA PRO A 115 16.16 -9.68 5.73
C PRO A 115 16.07 -8.54 4.72
N ARG A 116 16.27 -7.28 5.17
CA ARG A 116 16.29 -6.07 4.34
C ARG A 116 15.02 -5.83 3.51
N GLN A 117 13.89 -6.35 3.96
CA GLN A 117 12.59 -6.17 3.32
C GLN A 117 11.55 -5.52 4.25
N ASN A 118 12.00 -4.83 5.30
CA ASN A 118 11.15 -4.19 6.29
C ASN A 118 11.26 -2.66 6.15
N GLU A 119 11.80 -1.95 7.15
CA GLU A 119 11.95 -0.49 7.19
C GLU A 119 12.65 0.06 5.94
N SER A 120 13.81 -0.50 5.59
CA SER A 120 14.60 -0.06 4.45
C SER A 120 13.86 -0.21 3.11
N LEU A 121 13.01 -1.23 2.98
CA LEU A 121 12.21 -1.43 1.78
C LEU A 121 11.01 -0.47 1.74
N VAL A 122 10.36 -0.19 2.88
CA VAL A 122 9.31 0.83 2.99
C VAL A 122 9.86 2.18 2.53
N ASP A 123 10.99 2.60 3.10
CA ASP A 123 11.60 3.89 2.75
C ASP A 123 11.97 3.96 1.26
N LYS A 124 12.63 2.91 0.74
CA LYS A 124 13.00 2.84 -0.67
C LYS A 124 11.77 2.93 -1.59
N GLN A 125 10.69 2.20 -1.29
CA GLN A 125 9.49 2.21 -2.12
C GLN A 125 8.77 3.55 -2.05
N PHE A 126 8.69 4.17 -0.87
CA PHE A 126 7.98 5.44 -0.73
C PHE A 126 8.79 6.62 -1.28
N ASP A 127 10.12 6.54 -1.28
CA ASP A 127 10.98 7.50 -2.00
C ASP A 127 10.67 7.51 -3.51
N LYS A 128 10.42 6.36 -4.12
CA LYS A 128 10.00 6.29 -5.54
C LYS A 128 8.70 7.05 -5.78
N LEU A 129 7.70 6.85 -4.92
CA LEU A 129 6.42 7.56 -5.01
C LEU A 129 6.61 9.08 -4.87
N TYR A 130 7.46 9.49 -3.93
CA TYR A 130 7.76 10.90 -3.72
C TYR A 130 8.43 11.53 -4.95
N ASN A 131 9.48 10.89 -5.47
CA ASN A 131 10.26 11.38 -6.61
C ASN A 131 9.43 11.35 -7.91
N ALA A 132 8.62 10.32 -8.11
CA ALA A 132 7.81 10.17 -9.30
C ALA A 132 6.62 11.15 -9.35
N TYR A 133 5.96 11.40 -8.21
CA TYR A 133 4.64 12.05 -8.17
C TYR A 133 4.53 13.22 -7.19
N ILE A 134 4.81 13.02 -5.90
CA ILE A 134 4.58 14.06 -4.87
C ILE A 134 5.40 15.31 -5.16
N SER A 135 6.70 15.14 -5.47
CA SER A 135 7.60 16.25 -5.82
C SER A 135 7.20 17.03 -7.08
N LYS A 136 6.31 16.45 -7.89
CA LYS A 136 5.75 17.04 -9.12
C LYS A 136 4.32 17.56 -8.93
N GLY A 137 3.80 17.56 -7.70
CA GLY A 137 2.49 18.09 -7.35
C GLY A 137 1.32 17.12 -7.43
N TYR A 138 1.56 15.82 -7.66
CA TYR A 138 0.50 14.80 -7.64
C TYR A 138 0.40 14.15 -6.27
N GLY A 139 -0.80 14.16 -5.69
CA GLY A 139 -1.06 13.41 -4.45
C GLY A 139 -0.95 11.90 -4.70
N VAL A 140 -0.50 11.16 -3.68
CA VAL A 140 -0.41 9.70 -3.70
C VAL A 140 -1.21 9.14 -2.54
N VAL A 141 -2.02 8.12 -2.83
CA VAL A 141 -2.74 7.32 -1.84
C VAL A 141 -2.24 5.89 -1.93
N ILE A 142 -1.72 5.37 -0.81
CA ILE A 142 -1.57 3.93 -0.61
C ILE A 142 -2.97 3.41 -0.26
N GLY A 143 -3.70 2.98 -1.28
CA GLY A 143 -5.11 2.59 -1.21
C GLY A 143 -5.35 1.38 -0.32
N GLU A 144 -4.34 0.52 -0.20
CA GLU A 144 -4.33 -0.60 0.71
C GLU A 144 -2.93 -0.87 1.25
N TYR A 145 -2.87 -1.15 2.55
CA TYR A 145 -1.76 -1.83 3.20
C TYR A 145 -2.28 -2.59 4.42
N GLY A 146 -1.53 -3.58 4.89
CA GLY A 146 -1.89 -4.27 6.11
C GLY A 146 -1.02 -5.49 6.35
N SER A 147 -1.27 -6.17 7.47
CA SER A 147 -0.66 -7.47 7.74
C SER A 147 -1.67 -8.40 8.41
N ILE A 148 -1.68 -9.66 7.96
CA ILE A 148 -2.56 -10.70 8.50
C ILE A 148 -2.14 -11.20 9.88
N ASP A 149 -3.12 -11.64 10.68
CA ASP A 149 -2.88 -12.23 11.99
C ASP A 149 -2.16 -13.59 11.92
N LYS A 150 -1.03 -13.70 12.61
CA LYS A 150 -0.25 -14.95 12.78
C LYS A 150 0.03 -15.24 14.25
N THR A 151 -0.84 -14.80 15.17
CA THR A 151 -0.66 -15.02 16.62
C THR A 151 -0.64 -16.50 17.01
N PHE A 152 -1.23 -17.36 16.19
CA PHE A 152 -1.13 -18.82 16.34
C PHE A 152 0.30 -19.37 16.16
N LYS A 153 1.24 -18.59 15.62
CA LYS A 153 2.67 -18.93 15.54
C LYS A 153 3.49 -18.31 16.67
N ASP A 154 3.28 -17.03 16.95
CA ASP A 154 3.92 -16.29 18.04
C ASP A 154 2.95 -15.22 18.55
N ALA A 155 2.69 -15.21 19.86
CA ALA A 155 1.79 -14.24 20.49
C ALA A 155 2.26 -12.78 20.31
N ARG A 156 3.56 -12.55 20.09
CA ARG A 156 4.14 -11.22 19.80
C ARG A 156 3.88 -10.76 18.36
N ASN A 157 3.24 -11.56 17.51
CA ASN A 157 2.91 -11.14 16.15
C ASN A 157 2.10 -9.83 16.12
N THR A 158 1.18 -9.60 17.07
CA THR A 158 0.46 -8.33 17.20
C THR A 158 1.41 -7.15 17.37
N THR A 159 2.46 -7.28 18.17
CA THR A 159 3.51 -6.26 18.35
C THR A 159 4.21 -5.93 17.03
N TYR A 160 4.59 -6.96 16.25
CA TYR A 160 5.25 -6.75 14.96
C TYR A 160 4.30 -6.14 13.91
N ARG A 161 3.01 -6.52 13.92
CA ARG A 161 1.98 -5.93 13.05
C ARG A 161 1.72 -4.46 13.39
N ALA A 162 1.68 -4.13 14.69
CA ALA A 162 1.58 -2.75 15.15
C ALA A 162 2.82 -1.96 14.75
N TYR A 163 4.02 -2.51 14.92
CA TYR A 163 5.26 -1.85 14.50
C TYR A 163 5.33 -1.61 12.98
N PHE A 164 4.96 -2.60 12.17
CA PHE A 164 4.80 -2.45 10.72
C PHE A 164 3.84 -1.31 10.38
N ALA A 165 2.64 -1.28 10.99
CA ALA A 165 1.66 -0.24 10.72
C ALA A 165 2.16 1.15 11.15
N GLU A 166 2.87 1.26 12.29
CA GLU A 166 3.47 2.52 12.73
C GLU A 166 4.54 3.00 11.75
N TYR A 167 5.44 2.12 11.31
CA TYR A 167 6.53 2.48 10.41
C TYR A 167 6.01 2.87 9.02
N VAL A 168 5.06 2.13 8.46
CA VAL A 168 4.41 2.46 7.17
C VAL A 168 3.77 3.85 7.24
N ASN A 169 3.02 4.16 8.30
CA ASN A 169 2.38 5.47 8.44
C ASN A 169 3.40 6.59 8.69
N TYR A 170 4.46 6.33 9.46
CA TYR A 170 5.57 7.27 9.64
C TYR A 170 6.27 7.60 8.32
N ALA A 171 6.66 6.57 7.56
CA ALA A 171 7.38 6.73 6.31
C ALA A 171 6.52 7.42 5.24
N ALA A 172 5.22 7.13 5.21
CA ALA A 172 4.25 7.79 4.35
C ALA A 172 4.04 9.26 4.74
N HIS A 173 3.84 9.54 6.04
CA HIS A 173 3.65 10.89 6.57
C HIS A 173 4.82 11.81 6.21
N LYS A 174 6.06 11.34 6.37
CA LYS A 174 7.29 12.08 6.01
C LYS A 174 7.32 12.52 4.54
N ARG A 175 6.59 11.81 3.67
CA ARG A 175 6.56 12.02 2.21
C ARG A 175 5.21 12.55 1.71
N ASN A 176 4.32 12.99 2.60
CA ASN A 176 2.97 13.46 2.28
C ASN A 176 2.11 12.42 1.53
N ILE A 177 2.30 11.14 1.84
CA ILE A 177 1.50 10.04 1.27
C ILE A 177 0.37 9.73 2.25
N VAL A 178 -0.86 9.59 1.73
CA VAL A 178 -2.01 9.13 2.51
C VAL A 178 -2.07 7.60 2.45
N THR A 179 -2.39 6.96 3.57
CA THR A 179 -2.47 5.50 3.71
C THR A 179 -3.88 5.08 4.11
N VAL A 180 -4.32 3.94 3.62
CA VAL A 180 -5.61 3.33 3.99
C VAL A 180 -5.36 1.88 4.40
N TYR A 181 -5.62 1.56 5.66
CA TYR A 181 -5.41 0.20 6.18
C TYR A 181 -6.52 -0.71 5.65
N TRP A 182 -6.14 -1.85 5.08
CA TRP A 182 -7.09 -2.86 4.63
C TRP A 182 -7.66 -3.61 5.84
N ASP A 183 -8.92 -3.36 6.15
CA ASP A 183 -9.68 -4.12 7.15
C ASP A 183 -10.69 -5.00 6.40
N ASN A 184 -10.50 -6.32 6.46
CA ASN A 184 -11.42 -7.28 5.82
C ASN A 184 -12.57 -7.74 6.74
N GLY A 185 -12.68 -7.20 7.95
CA GLY A 185 -13.67 -7.58 8.96
C GLY A 185 -13.44 -8.95 9.62
N TRP A 186 -12.37 -9.67 9.28
CA TRP A 186 -12.02 -10.95 9.88
C TRP A 186 -10.94 -10.74 10.96
N ASN A 187 -11.26 -11.06 12.22
CA ASN A 187 -10.32 -10.91 13.36
C ASN A 187 -9.66 -12.24 13.79
N GLY A 188 -9.85 -13.32 13.01
CA GLY A 188 -9.29 -14.64 13.30
C GLY A 188 -7.92 -14.86 12.68
N LYS A 189 -7.51 -16.13 12.61
CA LYS A 189 -6.30 -16.56 11.91
C LYS A 189 -6.26 -15.97 10.49
N TYR A 190 -5.16 -15.32 10.16
CA TYR A 190 -4.92 -14.60 8.91
C TYR A 190 -5.83 -13.39 8.65
N GLY A 191 -6.51 -12.90 9.67
CA GLY A 191 -7.38 -11.73 9.56
C GLY A 191 -6.61 -10.41 9.52
N PHE A 192 -7.13 -9.47 8.73
CA PHE A 192 -6.69 -8.08 8.77
C PHE A 192 -7.51 -7.23 9.75
N GLY A 193 -8.71 -7.68 10.14
CA GLY A 193 -9.71 -6.88 10.84
C GLY A 193 -9.19 -6.22 12.12
N LEU A 194 -9.39 -4.90 12.21
CA LEU A 194 -9.15 -4.06 13.38
C LEU A 194 -10.40 -3.86 14.23
N PHE A 195 -11.56 -4.05 13.62
CA PHE A 195 -12.88 -3.91 14.23
C PHE A 195 -13.67 -5.21 14.12
N ASP A 196 -14.40 -5.56 15.17
CA ASP A 196 -15.51 -6.50 15.09
C ASP A 196 -16.73 -5.69 14.62
N ARG A 197 -17.12 -5.93 13.37
CA ARG A 197 -18.22 -5.20 12.73
C ARG A 197 -19.60 -5.67 13.18
N LYS A 198 -19.70 -6.85 13.80
CA LYS A 198 -20.96 -7.36 14.35
C LYS A 198 -21.26 -6.71 15.69
N ASN A 199 -20.24 -6.59 16.54
CA ASN A 199 -20.39 -6.04 17.89
C ASN A 199 -20.01 -4.55 17.99
N CYS A 200 -19.53 -3.94 16.89
CA CYS A 200 -19.08 -2.55 16.83
C CYS A 200 -17.97 -2.24 17.85
N THR A 201 -17.01 -3.16 18.02
CA THR A 201 -15.92 -3.02 18.98
C THR A 201 -14.55 -3.02 18.28
N VAL A 202 -13.57 -2.40 18.93
CA VAL A 202 -12.16 -2.47 18.52
C VAL A 202 -11.56 -3.80 19.00
N THR A 203 -10.90 -4.53 18.11
CA THR A 203 -10.22 -5.79 18.41
C THR A 203 -8.70 -5.68 18.39
N GLN A 204 -8.16 -4.69 17.68
CA GLN A 204 -6.71 -4.47 17.54
C GLN A 204 -6.31 -3.04 17.98
N PRO A 205 -6.52 -2.67 19.26
CA PRO A 205 -6.27 -1.30 19.74
C PRO A 205 -4.79 -0.89 19.62
N GLU A 206 -3.86 -1.85 19.71
CA GLU A 206 -2.43 -1.61 19.56
C GLU A 206 -2.07 -1.18 18.14
N ILE A 207 -2.63 -1.85 17.12
CA ILE A 207 -2.41 -1.52 15.71
C ILE A 207 -3.05 -0.17 15.39
N ILE A 208 -4.28 0.11 15.85
CA ILE A 208 -4.93 1.42 15.67
C ILE A 208 -4.08 2.54 16.28
N SER A 209 -3.58 2.33 17.50
CA SER A 209 -2.73 3.32 18.17
C SER A 209 -1.42 3.55 17.40
N ALA A 210 -0.82 2.49 16.88
CA ALA A 210 0.37 2.55 16.02
C ALA A 210 0.13 3.35 14.74
N ILE A 211 -1.00 3.14 14.05
CA ILE A 211 -1.39 3.92 12.85
C ILE A 211 -1.44 5.42 13.19
N ILE A 212 -2.12 5.78 14.29
CA ILE A 212 -2.28 7.17 14.72
C ILE A 212 -0.94 7.80 15.13
N ARG A 213 -0.05 7.03 15.80
CA ARG A 213 1.29 7.49 16.15
C ARG A 213 2.13 7.75 14.91
N GLY A 214 2.20 6.78 13.99
CA GLY A 214 2.97 6.88 12.75
C GLY A 214 2.56 8.10 11.92
N ALA A 215 1.25 8.35 11.77
CA ALA A 215 0.71 9.48 11.00
C ALA A 215 1.04 10.86 11.59
N LYS A 216 1.62 10.93 12.79
CA LYS A 216 2.03 12.17 13.48
C LYS A 216 3.50 12.15 13.89
N ALA A 217 4.23 11.09 13.58
CA ALA A 217 5.57 10.85 14.10
C ALA A 217 6.60 11.72 13.38
N THR A 218 7.45 12.40 14.15
CA THR A 218 8.59 13.17 13.62
C THR A 218 9.91 12.38 13.69
N LYS A 219 9.88 11.17 14.24
CA LYS A 219 11.02 10.25 14.37
C LYS A 219 10.55 8.84 14.06
N ALA A 220 11.44 8.01 13.53
CA ALA A 220 11.15 6.61 13.28
C ALA A 220 10.79 5.89 14.60
N PRO A 221 9.78 4.99 14.58
CA PRO A 221 9.49 4.14 15.74
C PRO A 221 10.67 3.20 15.98
N THR A 222 10.82 2.75 17.24
CA THR A 222 11.90 1.83 17.62
C THR A 222 11.45 0.39 17.36
N VAL A 223 12.33 -0.41 16.76
CA VAL A 223 12.10 -1.86 16.55
C VAL A 223 11.73 -2.52 17.89
N PRO A 224 10.70 -3.38 17.94
CA PRO A 224 10.35 -4.11 19.15
C PRO A 224 11.52 -4.95 19.67
N THR A 225 11.78 -4.88 20.97
CA THR A 225 12.74 -5.76 21.65
C THR A 225 12.20 -7.18 21.76
N GLU A 226 13.07 -8.18 21.74
CA GLU A 226 12.69 -9.59 21.92
C GLU A 226 12.20 -9.90 23.33
#